data_AF-A0A3C0FZA0-F1
#
_entry.id   AF-A0A3C0FZA0-F1
#
_cell.length_a   1.000
_cell.length_b   1.000
_cell.length_c   1.000
_cell.angle_alpha   90.00
_cell.angle_beta   90.00
_cell.angle_gamma   90.00
#
_symmetry.space_group_name_H-M   'P 1'
#
loop_
_entity.id
_entity.type
_entity.pdbx_description
1 polymer ?
#
loop_
_entity_poly.entity_id
_entity_poly.type
_entity_poly.pdbx_seq_one_letter_code
_entity_poly.pdbx_strand_id
1 'polypeptide(L)'
;FNIYGQNALYKLDDNYRSTVVRKSFVNFNEPNRFDATVYQYPSGSEYGYIVGSNNLEDVSCTFEAEFIFPKKRKQSDEGYFNTTFFSSSLFGAHEPITGPTGTDMTWEDTDTSNFQVYAIRSSSFDSDLDTKDAYFMLTSSTPSSVAYFGSQPVFPALTSSVYSDVYDDTKWNFAVRLRHDKHKQINAVVGATGSYPTPTSTENFVVEFYGVNTILDEVVNEFLVTASIDSELAEPFIQANKRMYMGAHRTNFTGSVITPTDVKASSLRFWLNYLDDDTIKAHAKDVTNYGLKNPYRNLSLFHTGANNVYTPA
;
A
#
# COMPACT_ATOMS: atom_id res chain seq x y z
N PHE A 1 -51.14 -7.77 -23.25
CA PHE A 1 -50.73 -7.88 -21.83
C PHE A 1 -49.61 -6.87 -21.63
N ASN A 2 -49.86 -5.78 -20.90
CA ASN A 2 -48.97 -4.61 -20.83
C ASN A 2 -48.10 -4.75 -19.56
N ILE A 3 -46.80 -5.02 -19.72
CA ILE A 3 -45.87 -5.36 -18.62
C ILE A 3 -45.00 -4.16 -18.25
N TYR A 4 -45.61 -3.00 -18.04
CA TYR A 4 -44.90 -1.82 -17.53
C TYR A 4 -45.53 -1.40 -16.21
N GLY A 5 -44.86 -1.75 -15.11
CA GLY A 5 -45.24 -1.34 -13.77
C GLY A 5 -45.01 0.16 -13.59
N GLN A 6 -46.08 0.93 -13.56
CA GLN A 6 -46.03 2.34 -13.17
C GLN A 6 -45.87 2.41 -11.65
N ASN A 7 -44.86 3.13 -11.17
CA ASN A 7 -44.54 3.28 -9.73
C ASN A 7 -43.97 2.00 -9.04
N ALA A 8 -43.25 1.16 -9.79
CA ALA A 8 -42.54 0.03 -9.22
C ALA A 8 -41.32 0.49 -8.41
N LEU A 9 -41.28 0.10 -7.14
CA LEU A 9 -40.13 0.29 -6.26
C LEU A 9 -39.05 -0.72 -6.67
N TYR A 10 -38.02 -0.28 -7.40
CA TYR A 10 -36.89 -1.12 -7.74
C TYR A 10 -35.85 -1.02 -6.63
N LYS A 11 -35.59 -2.14 -5.95
CA LYS A 11 -34.48 -2.23 -5.02
C LYS A 11 -33.21 -2.35 -5.85
N LEU A 12 -32.36 -1.34 -5.80
CA LEU A 12 -31.01 -1.42 -6.35
C LEU A 12 -30.20 -2.31 -5.42
N ASP A 13 -30.14 -3.60 -5.76
CA ASP A 13 -29.27 -4.57 -5.12
C ASP A 13 -28.04 -4.80 -6.01
N ASP A 14 -26.88 -4.97 -5.38
CA ASP A 14 -25.67 -5.34 -6.10
C ASP A 14 -25.83 -6.75 -6.67
N ASN A 15 -25.93 -6.83 -7.99
CA ASN A 15 -26.02 -8.10 -8.72
C ASN A 15 -24.66 -8.47 -9.26
N TYR A 16 -24.12 -9.60 -8.79
CA TYR A 16 -22.82 -10.10 -9.23
C TYR A 16 -22.98 -11.16 -10.31
N ARG A 17 -22.04 -11.19 -11.25
CA ARG A 17 -21.89 -12.27 -12.24
C ARG A 17 -20.44 -12.72 -12.27
N SER A 18 -20.22 -14.02 -12.14
CA SER A 18 -18.88 -14.60 -12.32
C SER A 18 -18.47 -14.54 -13.79
N THR A 19 -17.30 -13.97 -14.05
CA THR A 19 -16.68 -13.93 -15.36
C THR A 19 -15.20 -14.29 -15.23
N VAL A 20 -14.60 -14.78 -16.31
CA VAL A 20 -13.17 -15.11 -16.35
C VAL A 20 -12.45 -13.97 -17.03
N VAL A 21 -11.55 -13.31 -16.31
CA VAL A 21 -10.70 -12.24 -16.83
C VAL A 21 -9.25 -12.67 -16.75
N ARG A 22 -8.52 -12.47 -17.84
CA ARG A 22 -7.07 -12.67 -17.87
C ARG A 22 -6.38 -11.38 -17.45
N LYS A 23 -5.51 -11.46 -16.45
CA LYS A 23 -4.62 -10.37 -16.03
C LYS A 23 -3.17 -10.82 -16.06
N SER A 24 -2.31 -9.88 -16.44
CA SER A 24 -0.86 -10.07 -16.46
C SER A 24 -0.27 -9.72 -15.11
N PHE A 25 0.69 -10.54 -14.67
CA PHE A 25 1.49 -10.32 -13.47
C PHE A 25 2.96 -10.28 -13.86
N VAL A 26 3.72 -9.42 -13.19
CA VAL A 26 5.17 -9.47 -13.23
C VAL A 26 5.60 -10.67 -12.39
N ASN A 27 6.43 -11.55 -12.95
CA ASN A 27 6.86 -12.78 -12.29
C ASN A 27 8.30 -12.66 -11.82
N PHE A 28 8.49 -12.62 -10.50
CA PHE A 28 9.80 -12.63 -9.86
C PHE A 28 10.22 -14.01 -9.33
N ASN A 29 9.33 -15.01 -9.38
CA ASN A 29 9.57 -16.35 -8.82
C ASN A 29 10.44 -17.23 -9.73
N GLU A 30 11.66 -16.78 -9.98
CA GLU A 30 12.71 -17.51 -10.68
C GLU A 30 14.08 -17.04 -10.17
N PRO A 31 15.07 -17.94 -9.99
CA PRO A 31 16.38 -17.57 -9.42
C PRO A 31 17.09 -16.38 -10.06
N ASN A 32 16.92 -16.18 -11.37
CA ASN A 32 17.55 -15.07 -12.11
C ASN A 32 16.76 -13.75 -12.02
N ARG A 33 15.67 -13.71 -11.25
CA ARG A 33 14.76 -12.55 -11.15
C ARG A 33 14.46 -12.13 -9.72
N PHE A 34 15.05 -12.79 -8.72
CA PHE A 34 14.83 -12.44 -7.32
C PHE A 34 15.30 -11.04 -6.94
N ASP A 35 16.19 -10.47 -7.75
CA ASP A 35 16.73 -9.13 -7.61
C ASP A 35 15.98 -8.08 -8.45
N ALA A 36 15.03 -8.49 -9.29
CA ALA A 36 14.31 -7.59 -10.17
C ALA A 36 13.29 -6.75 -9.39
N THR A 37 13.15 -5.50 -9.83
CA THR A 37 12.26 -4.52 -9.22
C THR A 37 11.60 -3.68 -10.32
N VAL A 38 10.37 -3.26 -10.08
CA VAL A 38 9.60 -2.37 -10.95
C VAL A 38 9.39 -1.08 -10.20
N TYR A 39 9.74 0.05 -10.82
CA TYR A 39 9.63 1.38 -10.22
C TYR A 39 9.14 2.39 -11.25
N GLN A 40 8.69 3.54 -10.77
CA GLN A 40 8.26 4.64 -11.64
C GLN A 40 9.48 5.30 -12.31
N TYR A 41 9.40 5.49 -13.63
CA TYR A 41 10.43 6.18 -14.40
C TYR A 41 9.77 7.12 -15.42
N PRO A 42 10.29 8.35 -15.60
CA PRO A 42 9.70 9.32 -16.52
C PRO A 42 9.99 8.95 -17.98
N SER A 43 9.01 9.12 -18.87
CA SER A 43 9.16 8.85 -20.31
C SER A 43 9.45 10.10 -21.16
N GLY A 44 9.45 11.29 -20.55
CA GLY A 44 9.67 12.55 -21.22
C GLY A 44 9.55 13.75 -20.28
N SER A 45 8.41 14.44 -20.33
CA SER A 45 8.12 15.65 -19.54
C SER A 45 7.37 15.38 -18.23
N GLU A 46 7.09 14.13 -17.90
CA GLU A 46 6.44 13.76 -16.64
C GLU A 46 7.44 13.68 -15.49
N TYR A 47 6.97 13.89 -14.26
CA TYR A 47 7.75 13.59 -13.07
C TYR A 47 7.84 12.07 -12.87
N GLY A 48 9.05 11.56 -12.66
CA GLY A 48 9.30 10.14 -12.35
C GLY A 48 8.91 9.70 -10.94
N TYR A 49 8.06 10.46 -10.25
CA TYR A 49 7.64 10.25 -8.87
C TYR A 49 6.31 10.95 -8.59
N ILE A 50 5.65 10.54 -7.51
CA ILE A 50 4.46 11.19 -6.98
C ILE A 50 4.89 12.46 -6.25
N VAL A 51 4.36 13.60 -6.70
CA VAL A 51 4.68 14.91 -6.12
C VAL A 51 3.89 15.11 -4.83
N GLY A 52 4.60 15.43 -3.76
CA GLY A 52 4.02 15.82 -2.48
C GLY A 52 3.69 17.32 -2.43
N SER A 53 2.98 17.75 -1.39
CA SER A 53 2.56 19.15 -1.26
C SER A 53 2.34 19.53 0.20
N ASN A 54 2.86 20.70 0.58
CA ASN A 54 2.66 21.29 1.91
C ASN A 54 1.20 21.66 2.17
N ASN A 55 0.38 21.79 1.12
CA ASN A 55 -1.04 22.06 1.28
C ASN A 55 -1.87 20.81 1.59
N LEU A 56 -1.27 19.60 1.55
CA LEU A 56 -1.97 18.32 1.69
C LEU A 56 -1.68 17.60 3.01
N GLU A 57 -1.18 18.31 4.02
CA GLU A 57 -0.70 17.76 5.30
C GLU A 57 -1.72 16.88 6.06
N ASP A 58 -3.02 17.15 5.89
CA ASP A 58 -4.10 16.38 6.52
C ASP A 58 -4.75 15.32 5.61
N VAL A 59 -4.26 15.16 4.39
CA VAL A 59 -4.91 14.31 3.39
C VAL A 59 -4.58 12.85 3.65
N SER A 60 -5.62 12.02 3.72
CA SER A 60 -5.45 10.58 3.85
C SER A 60 -5.00 9.97 2.53
N CYS A 61 -4.16 8.95 2.60
CA CYS A 61 -3.68 8.25 1.43
C CYS A 61 -3.72 6.73 1.60
N THR A 62 -3.81 6.02 0.49
CA THR A 62 -3.81 4.56 0.43
C THR A 62 -2.85 4.07 -0.65
N PHE A 63 -1.95 3.17 -0.28
CA PHE A 63 -1.11 2.42 -1.19
C PHE A 63 -1.65 1.00 -1.28
N GLU A 64 -2.00 0.56 -2.48
CA GLU A 64 -2.60 -0.75 -2.73
C GLU A 64 -1.76 -1.54 -3.73
N ALA A 65 -1.59 -2.84 -3.49
CA ALA A 65 -0.95 -3.72 -4.46
C ALA A 65 -1.49 -5.16 -4.37
N GLU A 66 -1.46 -5.88 -5.48
CA GLU A 66 -1.92 -7.26 -5.61
C GLU A 66 -0.74 -8.20 -5.86
N PHE A 67 -0.70 -9.30 -5.11
CA PHE A 67 0.34 -10.31 -5.21
C PHE A 67 -0.23 -11.72 -5.28
N ILE A 68 0.43 -12.58 -6.03
CA ILE A 68 0.24 -14.02 -5.99
C ILE A 68 1.51 -14.62 -5.42
N PHE A 69 1.37 -15.38 -4.34
CA PHE A 69 2.44 -16.11 -3.67
C PHE A 69 2.58 -17.49 -4.30
N PRO A 70 3.61 -17.73 -5.12
CA PRO A 70 3.68 -18.95 -5.91
C PRO A 70 3.97 -20.16 -5.03
N LYS A 71 3.47 -21.32 -5.44
CA LYS A 71 3.72 -22.55 -4.71
C LYS A 71 5.21 -22.85 -4.56
N LYS A 72 5.69 -23.00 -3.32
CA LYS A 72 7.00 -23.60 -3.05
C LYS A 72 6.92 -25.10 -3.27
N ARG A 73 7.65 -25.55 -4.29
CA ARG A 73 7.76 -26.97 -4.67
C ARG A 73 8.76 -27.65 -3.75
N LYS A 74 8.61 -28.95 -3.53
CA LYS A 74 9.58 -29.73 -2.77
C LYS A 74 10.75 -30.13 -3.65
N GLN A 75 11.90 -30.47 -3.06
CA GLN A 75 13.08 -30.95 -3.82
C GLN A 75 12.78 -32.16 -4.73
N SER A 76 11.79 -32.98 -4.39
CA SER A 76 11.34 -34.12 -5.19
C SER A 76 10.55 -33.74 -6.45
N ASP A 77 10.03 -32.52 -6.53
CA ASP A 77 9.10 -32.11 -7.57
C ASP A 77 9.84 -31.50 -8.76
N GLU A 78 9.33 -31.76 -9.97
CA GLU A 78 9.87 -31.14 -11.18
C GLU A 78 9.75 -29.61 -11.12
N GLY A 79 10.79 -28.89 -11.55
CA GLY A 79 10.83 -27.42 -11.51
C GLY A 79 11.06 -26.83 -10.12
N TYR A 80 11.50 -27.64 -9.16
CA TYR A 80 12.06 -27.14 -7.91
C TYR A 80 13.27 -26.23 -8.15
N PHE A 81 13.34 -25.14 -7.40
CA PHE A 81 14.55 -24.34 -7.23
C PHE A 81 14.64 -23.89 -5.79
N ASN A 82 15.87 -23.75 -5.32
CA ASN A 82 16.12 -23.31 -3.96
C ASN A 82 15.85 -21.80 -3.81
N THR A 83 15.10 -21.41 -2.79
CA THR A 83 14.91 -20.01 -2.38
C THR A 83 15.67 -19.76 -1.08
N THR A 84 16.83 -19.13 -1.18
CA THR A 84 17.80 -18.99 -0.09
C THR A 84 17.46 -17.89 0.93
N PHE A 85 16.29 -17.29 0.84
CA PHE A 85 15.85 -16.18 1.69
C PHE A 85 14.43 -16.42 2.22
N PHE A 86 14.15 -15.98 3.44
CA PHE A 86 12.83 -16.13 4.07
C PHE A 86 11.96 -14.88 3.96
N SER A 87 12.58 -13.73 3.73
CA SER A 87 11.89 -12.44 3.62
C SER A 87 11.83 -12.01 2.16
N SER A 88 10.62 -11.78 1.67
CA SER A 88 10.35 -11.33 0.31
C SER A 88 9.79 -9.92 0.34
N SER A 89 10.45 -9.01 -0.36
CA SER A 89 9.96 -7.65 -0.60
C SER A 89 8.75 -7.68 -1.53
N LEU A 90 7.68 -6.99 -1.14
CA LEU A 90 6.46 -6.89 -1.93
C LEU A 90 6.43 -5.55 -2.68
N PHE A 91 6.29 -4.46 -1.94
CA PHE A 91 6.30 -3.10 -2.46
C PHE A 91 6.67 -2.11 -1.35
N GLY A 92 6.98 -0.89 -1.77
CA GLY A 92 7.29 0.18 -0.84
C GLY A 92 7.48 1.51 -1.56
N ALA A 93 7.89 2.51 -0.80
CA ALA A 93 8.25 3.82 -1.30
C ALA A 93 9.54 4.31 -0.65
N HIS A 94 10.23 5.18 -1.37
CA HIS A 94 11.31 6.02 -0.85
C HIS A 94 11.17 7.44 -1.41
N GLU A 95 11.73 8.40 -0.70
CA GLU A 95 11.84 9.79 -1.16
C GLU A 95 12.92 9.86 -2.24
N PRO A 96 12.61 10.28 -3.47
CA PRO A 96 13.61 10.47 -4.51
C PRO A 96 14.25 11.85 -4.40
N ILE A 97 15.53 11.97 -4.76
CA ILE A 97 16.15 13.29 -4.95
C ILE A 97 15.38 14.07 -6.01
N THR A 98 14.97 15.29 -5.68
CA THR A 98 14.18 16.13 -6.58
C THR A 98 15.07 16.73 -7.67
N GLY A 99 14.88 16.27 -8.90
CA GLY A 99 15.43 16.88 -10.11
C GLY A 99 14.33 17.31 -11.10
N PRO A 100 14.65 18.13 -12.11
CA PRO A 100 13.67 18.73 -13.04
C PRO A 100 12.85 17.71 -13.84
N THR A 101 13.33 16.46 -13.96
CA THR A 101 12.67 15.37 -14.69
C THR A 101 12.40 14.14 -13.82
N GLY A 102 12.91 14.09 -12.59
CA GLY A 102 12.80 12.90 -11.73
C GLY A 102 13.44 11.63 -12.31
N THR A 103 14.53 11.77 -13.06
CA THR A 103 15.33 10.64 -13.58
C THR A 103 16.38 10.13 -12.59
N ASP A 104 16.66 10.89 -11.53
CA ASP A 104 17.59 10.45 -10.49
C ASP A 104 16.99 9.26 -9.74
N MET A 105 17.75 8.18 -9.65
CA MET A 105 17.36 6.93 -9.02
C MET A 105 17.90 6.81 -7.59
N THR A 106 18.56 7.84 -7.08
CA THR A 106 19.03 7.91 -5.70
C THR A 106 17.90 8.30 -4.74
N TRP A 107 17.99 7.78 -3.52
CA TRP A 107 17.14 8.22 -2.42
C TRP A 107 17.64 9.56 -1.91
N GLU A 108 16.70 10.39 -1.47
CA GLU A 108 17.03 11.58 -0.69
C GLU A 108 17.65 11.14 0.64
N ASP A 109 18.64 11.89 1.13
CA ASP A 109 19.31 11.54 2.39
C ASP A 109 18.31 11.56 3.56
N THR A 110 17.31 12.44 3.49
CA THR A 110 16.25 12.58 4.50
C THR A 110 15.31 11.38 4.52
N ASP A 111 14.92 10.86 3.35
CA ASP A 111 14.02 9.72 3.16
C ASP A 111 12.80 9.68 4.09
N THR A 112 12.07 10.78 4.17
CA THR A 112 10.95 10.98 5.11
C THR A 112 9.64 10.30 4.68
N SER A 113 9.54 9.90 3.41
CA SER A 113 8.35 9.28 2.83
C SER A 113 8.46 7.75 2.63
N ASN A 114 9.38 7.13 3.37
CA ASN A 114 9.73 5.73 3.17
C ASN A 114 8.80 4.77 3.90
N PHE A 115 8.53 3.63 3.27
CA PHE A 115 7.93 2.46 3.90
C PHE A 115 8.16 1.23 3.04
N GLN A 116 8.17 0.06 3.65
CA GLN A 116 8.37 -1.22 2.97
C GLN A 116 7.43 -2.28 3.53
N VAL A 117 6.87 -3.08 2.63
CA VAL A 117 6.01 -4.22 2.96
C VAL A 117 6.72 -5.51 2.57
N TYR A 118 6.80 -6.44 3.52
CA TYR A 118 7.45 -7.73 3.38
C TYR A 118 6.48 -8.87 3.66
N ALA A 119 6.69 -9.98 2.97
CA ALA A 119 6.18 -11.29 3.37
C ALA A 119 7.35 -12.10 3.95
N ILE A 120 7.17 -12.64 5.15
CA ILE A 120 8.22 -13.35 5.87
C ILE A 120 7.73 -14.76 6.17
N ARG A 121 8.44 -15.75 5.64
CA ARG A 121 8.14 -17.17 5.83
C ARG A 121 8.51 -17.62 7.25
N SER A 122 7.69 -18.49 7.84
CA SER A 122 7.81 -18.90 9.24
C SER A 122 8.92 -19.93 9.53
N SER A 123 9.70 -20.37 8.54
CA SER A 123 10.81 -21.33 8.68
C SER A 123 12.10 -20.70 9.21
N SER A 124 12.06 -20.16 10.43
CA SER A 124 13.30 -19.93 11.19
C SER A 124 13.65 -21.08 12.15
N PHE A 125 12.77 -22.08 12.31
CA PHE A 125 12.91 -23.10 13.36
C PHE A 125 13.26 -24.51 12.88
N ASP A 126 13.01 -24.84 11.62
CA ASP A 126 13.42 -26.10 11.02
C ASP A 126 13.91 -25.79 9.61
N SER A 127 15.00 -26.41 9.17
CA SER A 127 15.71 -26.14 7.91
C SER A 127 14.90 -26.38 6.62
N ASP A 128 13.58 -26.49 6.73
CA ASP A 128 12.63 -26.59 5.63
C ASP A 128 12.43 -25.21 4.98
N LEU A 129 13.23 -24.96 3.94
CA LEU A 129 13.07 -23.85 3.00
C LEU A 129 11.74 -23.95 2.18
N ASP A 130 10.95 -25.00 2.44
CA ASP A 130 9.67 -25.32 1.79
C ASP A 130 8.45 -24.91 2.60
N THR A 131 8.60 -24.24 3.77
CA THR A 131 7.40 -23.80 4.52
C THR A 131 6.58 -22.85 3.68
N LYS A 132 5.29 -23.15 3.60
CA LYS A 132 4.32 -22.34 2.87
C LYS A 132 3.75 -21.20 3.71
N ASP A 133 3.95 -21.27 5.02
CA ASP A 133 3.37 -20.34 5.98
C ASP A 133 4.17 -19.04 6.02
N ALA A 134 3.47 -17.92 6.06
CA ALA A 134 4.09 -16.59 6.11
C ALA A 134 3.24 -15.62 6.95
N TYR A 135 3.91 -14.61 7.48
CA TYR A 135 3.29 -13.41 8.03
C TYR A 135 3.73 -12.19 7.23
N PHE A 136 2.99 -11.10 7.38
CA PHE A 136 3.24 -9.87 6.65
C PHE A 136 3.71 -8.77 7.60
N MET A 137 4.66 -7.97 7.14
CA MET A 137 5.25 -6.89 7.93
C MET A 137 5.26 -5.59 7.12
N LEU A 138 4.73 -4.52 7.72
CA LEU A 138 4.98 -3.15 7.30
C LEU A 138 6.04 -2.56 8.21
N THR A 139 7.04 -1.89 7.65
CA THR A 139 8.07 -1.16 8.40
C THR A 139 8.53 0.05 7.61
N SER A 140 9.31 0.91 8.26
CA SER A 140 10.04 2.00 7.62
C SER A 140 11.43 2.13 8.23
N SER A 141 12.36 2.76 7.52
CA SER A 141 13.67 3.18 8.04
C SER A 141 13.58 4.52 8.75
N THR A 142 14.50 4.75 9.69
CA THR A 142 14.71 6.05 10.33
C THR A 142 15.33 7.03 9.34
N PRO A 143 14.67 8.17 9.05
CA PRO A 143 15.22 9.28 8.28
C PRO A 143 16.60 9.73 8.78
N SER A 144 17.59 9.89 7.90
CA SER A 144 18.97 10.18 8.33
C SER A 144 19.20 11.64 8.77
N SER A 145 18.27 12.55 8.44
CA SER A 145 18.41 14.00 8.61
C SER A 145 17.60 14.61 9.75
N VAL A 146 16.96 13.81 10.61
CA VAL A 146 16.13 14.38 11.67
C VAL A 146 17.01 14.74 12.86
N ALA A 147 17.68 15.90 12.75
CA ALA A 147 18.46 16.53 13.82
C ALA A 147 17.58 17.09 14.96
N TYR A 148 16.25 16.99 14.87
CA TYR A 148 15.32 17.62 15.82
C TYR A 148 14.37 16.68 16.57
N PHE A 149 14.26 15.41 16.20
CA PHE A 149 13.30 14.48 16.78
C PHE A 149 13.93 13.09 16.86
N GLY A 150 13.81 12.43 18.03
CA GLY A 150 14.57 11.22 18.36
C GLY A 150 14.54 10.16 17.27
N SER A 151 15.62 9.40 17.12
CA SER A 151 15.87 8.39 16.08
C SER A 151 14.77 7.31 15.99
N GLN A 152 13.62 7.64 15.41
CA GLN A 152 12.45 6.78 15.29
C GLN A 152 12.08 6.59 13.81
N PRO A 153 11.57 5.41 13.43
CA PRO A 153 11.08 5.16 12.08
C PRO A 153 9.79 5.95 11.80
N VAL A 154 9.53 6.29 10.53
CA VAL A 154 8.33 7.04 10.11
C VAL A 154 7.05 6.30 10.50
N PHE A 155 7.00 5.02 10.16
CA PHE A 155 6.01 4.04 10.61
C PHE A 155 6.63 3.04 11.56
N PRO A 156 5.99 2.75 12.70
CA PRO A 156 6.38 1.62 13.53
C PRO A 156 6.20 0.30 12.77
N ALA A 157 6.98 -0.71 13.14
CA ALA A 157 6.85 -2.04 12.53
C ALA A 157 5.50 -2.66 12.93
N LEU A 158 4.67 -2.99 11.93
CA LEU A 158 3.39 -3.67 12.10
C LEU A 158 3.46 -5.05 11.48
N THR A 159 3.16 -6.08 12.27
CA THR A 159 3.20 -7.48 11.83
C THR A 159 1.83 -8.13 11.97
N SER A 160 1.38 -8.84 10.94
CA SER A 160 0.22 -9.72 11.02
C SER A 160 0.52 -10.98 11.85
N SER A 161 -0.52 -11.75 12.16
CA SER A 161 -0.34 -13.15 12.55
C SER A 161 0.24 -13.98 11.40
N VAL A 162 0.75 -15.17 11.71
CA VAL A 162 1.16 -16.16 10.71
C VAL A 162 -0.09 -16.75 10.05
N TYR A 163 -0.07 -16.81 8.72
CA TYR A 163 -1.07 -17.48 7.91
C TYR A 163 -0.49 -18.73 7.28
N SER A 164 -1.28 -19.80 7.30
CA SER A 164 -0.91 -21.07 6.69
C SER A 164 -1.06 -21.03 5.17
N ASP A 165 -0.23 -21.81 4.48
CA ASP A 165 -0.33 -22.05 3.03
C ASP A 165 -0.34 -20.77 2.16
N VAL A 166 0.29 -19.68 2.62
CA VAL A 166 0.42 -18.44 1.84
C VAL A 166 1.12 -18.74 0.51
N TYR A 167 2.24 -19.45 0.54
CA TYR A 167 2.97 -19.88 -0.66
C TYR A 167 2.42 -21.19 -1.26
N ASP A 168 1.13 -21.20 -1.57
CA ASP A 168 0.44 -22.28 -2.32
C ASP A 168 -0.43 -21.71 -3.45
N ASP A 169 0.14 -20.82 -4.26
CA ASP A 169 -0.54 -20.11 -5.35
C ASP A 169 -1.73 -19.25 -4.88
N THR A 170 -1.61 -18.68 -3.67
CA THR A 170 -2.66 -17.84 -3.09
C THR A 170 -2.53 -16.39 -3.54
N LYS A 171 -3.67 -15.71 -3.70
CA LYS A 171 -3.73 -14.29 -4.06
C LYS A 171 -4.02 -13.44 -2.83
N TRP A 172 -3.24 -12.38 -2.67
CA TRP A 172 -3.41 -11.39 -1.62
C TRP A 172 -3.42 -9.99 -2.18
N ASN A 173 -4.29 -9.15 -1.63
CA ASN A 173 -4.29 -7.71 -1.85
C ASN A 173 -3.90 -7.05 -0.54
N PHE A 174 -2.93 -6.14 -0.60
CA PHE A 174 -2.46 -5.38 0.56
C PHE A 174 -2.79 -3.91 0.38
N ALA A 175 -3.13 -3.26 1.49
CA ALA A 175 -3.34 -1.84 1.57
C ALA A 175 -2.58 -1.26 2.78
N VAL A 176 -1.73 -0.27 2.54
CA VAL A 176 -1.14 0.59 3.57
C VAL A 176 -1.87 1.91 3.52
N ARG A 177 -2.48 2.31 4.64
CA ARG A 177 -3.31 3.52 4.71
C ARG A 177 -2.79 4.43 5.78
N LEU A 178 -2.81 5.72 5.51
CA LEU A 178 -2.53 6.76 6.48
C LEU A 178 -3.71 7.72 6.51
N ARG A 179 -4.21 8.01 7.71
CA ARG A 179 -5.29 8.98 7.91
C ARG A 179 -5.14 9.71 9.24
N HIS A 180 -5.68 10.91 9.32
CA HIS A 180 -5.82 11.62 10.59
C HIS A 180 -6.82 10.89 11.52
N ASP A 181 -6.65 10.94 12.83
CA ASP A 181 -7.57 10.33 13.81
C ASP A 181 -9.03 10.80 13.66
N LYS A 182 -9.23 12.10 13.39
CA LYS A 182 -10.50 12.80 13.14
C LYS A 182 -10.93 12.79 11.66
N HIS A 183 -10.51 11.80 10.91
CA HIS A 183 -10.90 11.62 9.51
C HIS A 183 -12.43 11.81 9.32
N LYS A 184 -12.82 12.78 8.49
CA LYS A 184 -14.20 13.31 8.21
C LYS A 184 -14.68 14.52 9.03
N GLN A 185 -14.00 14.92 10.10
CA GLN A 185 -14.45 16.00 11.01
C GLN A 185 -13.40 17.08 11.32
N ILE A 186 -12.27 17.07 10.61
CA ILE A 186 -11.28 18.15 10.69
C ILE A 186 -12.01 19.50 10.56
N ASN A 187 -11.75 20.40 11.51
CA ASN A 187 -12.28 21.77 11.57
C ASN A 187 -13.81 21.96 11.68
N ALA A 188 -14.58 20.95 12.12
CA ALA A 188 -16.05 21.05 12.13
C ALA A 188 -16.67 21.81 13.33
N VAL A 189 -15.98 21.97 14.47
CA VAL A 189 -16.55 22.61 15.68
C VAL A 189 -15.47 23.42 16.42
N VAL A 190 -15.77 24.66 16.82
CA VAL A 190 -14.93 25.43 17.75
C VAL A 190 -14.82 24.63 19.06
N GLY A 191 -13.65 24.03 19.32
CA GLY A 191 -13.41 23.11 20.44
C GLY A 191 -13.05 21.68 20.04
N ALA A 192 -13.25 21.27 18.78
CA ALA A 192 -12.49 20.20 18.16
C ALA A 192 -11.28 20.89 17.52
N THR A 193 -10.11 20.84 18.18
CA THR A 193 -8.93 21.69 17.92
C THR A 193 -8.79 22.19 16.47
N GLY A 194 -8.91 23.52 16.34
CA GLY A 194 -8.92 24.29 15.10
C GLY A 194 -9.20 25.79 15.33
N SER A 195 -9.26 26.25 16.59
CA SER A 195 -8.86 27.62 16.91
C SER A 195 -7.37 27.65 16.65
N TYR A 196 -6.93 28.25 15.55
CA TYR A 196 -5.53 28.48 15.16
C TYR A 196 -4.57 28.23 16.33
N PRO A 197 -4.11 26.99 16.54
CA PRO A 197 -3.33 26.71 17.71
C PRO A 197 -1.90 27.03 17.30
N THR A 198 -1.21 27.80 18.12
CA THR A 198 0.22 27.54 18.31
C THR A 198 0.37 26.01 18.38
N PRO A 199 1.27 25.37 17.61
CA PRO A 199 1.30 23.92 17.47
C PRO A 199 1.58 23.30 18.84
N THR A 200 0.54 22.91 19.54
CA THR A 200 0.63 22.12 20.77
C THR A 200 0.31 20.68 20.41
N SER A 201 1.23 20.07 19.65
CA SER A 201 1.81 18.73 19.80
C SER A 201 0.91 17.55 20.25
N THR A 202 -0.34 17.41 19.80
CA THR A 202 -1.13 16.20 20.10
C THR A 202 -2.18 15.89 19.04
N GLU A 203 -1.85 16.02 17.76
CA GLU A 203 -2.69 15.49 16.68
C GLU A 203 -2.09 14.18 16.19
N ASN A 204 -2.90 13.12 16.22
CA ASN A 204 -2.46 11.76 15.95
C ASN A 204 -2.97 11.30 14.59
N PHE A 205 -2.07 10.73 13.81
CA PHE A 205 -2.39 9.98 12.61
C PHE A 205 -2.48 8.50 12.95
N VAL A 206 -3.21 7.76 12.13
CA VAL A 206 -3.33 6.31 12.23
C VAL A 206 -2.81 5.72 10.93
N VAL A 207 -1.79 4.87 11.05
CA VAL A 207 -1.39 3.96 9.98
C VAL A 207 -2.13 2.65 10.15
N GLU A 208 -2.65 2.14 9.03
CA GLU A 208 -3.34 0.88 8.96
C GLU A 208 -2.68 0.01 7.89
N PHE A 209 -2.30 -1.20 8.29
CA PHE A 209 -1.85 -2.23 7.39
C PHE A 209 -2.91 -3.30 7.29
N TYR A 210 -3.55 -3.37 6.12
CA TYR A 210 -4.62 -4.29 5.82
C TYR A 210 -4.19 -5.27 4.72
N GLY A 211 -4.54 -6.53 4.87
CA GLY A 211 -4.31 -7.55 3.85
C GLY A 211 -5.48 -8.50 3.75
N VAL A 212 -5.85 -8.88 2.54
CA VAL A 212 -6.98 -9.78 2.28
C VAL A 212 -6.60 -10.83 1.25
N ASN A 213 -6.97 -12.08 1.55
CA ASN A 213 -6.91 -13.21 0.63
C ASN A 213 -8.33 -13.54 0.18
N THR A 214 -8.54 -13.59 -1.13
CA THR A 214 -9.82 -13.93 -1.72
C THR A 214 -9.68 -15.10 -2.68
N ILE A 215 -10.58 -16.07 -2.57
CA ILE A 215 -10.80 -17.09 -3.58
C ILE A 215 -12.17 -16.84 -4.18
N LEU A 216 -12.21 -16.50 -5.48
CA LEU A 216 -13.42 -16.10 -6.18
C LEU A 216 -14.10 -14.90 -5.48
N ASP A 217 -15.28 -15.10 -4.91
CA ASP A 217 -16.09 -14.09 -4.22
C ASP A 217 -16.00 -14.18 -2.70
N GLU A 218 -15.27 -15.17 -2.15
CA GLU A 218 -15.13 -15.42 -0.73
C GLU A 218 -13.80 -14.89 -0.19
N VAL A 219 -13.85 -14.25 0.99
CA VAL A 219 -12.67 -13.84 1.73
C VAL A 219 -12.25 -15.03 2.60
N VAL A 220 -11.05 -15.57 2.34
CA VAL A 220 -10.52 -16.72 3.09
C VAL A 220 -9.81 -16.27 4.34
N ASN A 221 -8.96 -15.24 4.22
CA ASN A 221 -8.19 -14.66 5.31
C ASN A 221 -8.15 -13.14 5.17
N GLU A 222 -8.16 -12.44 6.29
CA GLU A 222 -7.90 -11.01 6.35
C GLU A 222 -7.19 -10.61 7.65
N PHE A 223 -6.50 -9.49 7.64
CA PHE A 223 -6.03 -8.80 8.85
C PHE A 223 -6.13 -7.29 8.69
N LEU A 224 -6.23 -6.62 9.84
CA LEU A 224 -6.02 -5.20 10.00
C LEU A 224 -5.12 -5.01 11.22
N VAL A 225 -3.93 -4.43 11.01
CA VAL A 225 -3.02 -4.02 12.09
C VAL A 225 -2.87 -2.52 12.03
N THR A 226 -2.90 -1.85 13.17
CA THR A 226 -2.89 -0.38 13.23
C THR A 226 -1.88 0.12 14.24
N ALA A 227 -1.37 1.33 14.01
CA ALA A 227 -0.63 2.08 15.01
C ALA A 227 -0.90 3.58 14.89
N SER A 228 -0.72 4.27 16.00
CA SER A 228 -0.73 5.74 16.04
C SER A 228 0.64 6.29 15.69
N ILE A 229 0.65 7.39 14.94
CA ILE A 229 1.84 8.14 14.54
C ILE A 229 1.61 9.60 14.90
N ASP A 230 2.64 10.26 15.42
CA ASP A 230 2.59 11.69 15.72
C ASP A 230 2.55 12.51 14.43
N SER A 231 1.85 13.64 14.44
CA SER A 231 1.77 14.54 13.28
C SER A 231 3.14 14.98 12.76
N GLU A 232 4.12 15.12 13.66
CA GLU A 232 5.52 15.44 13.34
C GLU A 232 6.20 14.43 12.38
N LEU A 233 5.72 13.18 12.34
CA LEU A 233 6.21 12.15 11.41
C LEU A 233 5.26 11.97 10.21
N ALA A 234 3.96 12.09 10.44
CA ALA A 234 2.95 11.84 9.41
C ALA A 234 2.84 12.98 8.38
N GLU A 235 2.93 14.24 8.81
CA GLU A 235 2.84 15.40 7.90
C GLU A 235 4.02 15.40 6.91
N PRO A 236 5.30 15.26 7.33
CA PRO A 236 6.41 15.17 6.37
C PRO A 236 6.27 13.95 5.45
N PHE A 237 5.80 12.81 5.98
CA PHE A 237 5.53 11.64 5.15
C PHE A 237 4.55 11.99 4.03
N ILE A 238 3.45 12.72 4.29
CA ILE A 238 2.46 13.08 3.26
C ILE A 238 3.03 14.15 2.29
N GLN A 239 3.71 15.16 2.82
CA GLN A 239 4.24 16.30 2.07
C GLN A 239 5.43 15.94 1.15
N ALA A 240 6.23 14.95 1.51
CA ALA A 240 7.41 14.56 0.75
C ALA A 240 7.06 13.83 -0.56
N ASN A 241 7.95 13.93 -1.53
CA ASN A 241 7.81 13.20 -2.80
C ASN A 241 8.00 11.70 -2.57
N LYS A 242 7.32 10.88 -3.37
CA LYS A 242 7.36 9.41 -3.22
C LYS A 242 7.59 8.77 -4.56
N ARG A 243 8.59 7.90 -4.64
CA ARG A 243 8.69 6.96 -5.75
C ARG A 243 8.41 5.56 -5.25
N MET A 244 7.40 4.96 -5.87
CA MET A 244 6.96 3.61 -5.55
C MET A 244 7.84 2.58 -6.26
N TYR A 245 8.08 1.46 -5.58
CA TYR A 245 8.66 0.26 -6.19
C TYR A 245 7.85 -0.98 -5.82
N MET A 246 7.99 -2.04 -6.63
CA MET A 246 7.34 -3.33 -6.45
C MET A 246 8.30 -4.45 -6.88
N GLY A 247 8.42 -5.48 -6.06
CA GLY A 247 9.42 -6.53 -6.20
C GLY A 247 10.60 -6.33 -5.25
N ALA A 248 11.82 -6.64 -5.69
CA ALA A 248 12.99 -6.59 -4.82
C ALA A 248 13.23 -5.17 -4.28
N HIS A 249 13.54 -5.09 -2.99
CA HIS A 249 14.01 -3.85 -2.37
C HIS A 249 15.49 -3.71 -2.66
N ARG A 250 15.87 -2.64 -3.34
CA ARG A 250 17.25 -2.33 -3.70
C ARG A 250 17.69 -1.08 -2.97
N THR A 251 18.99 -0.92 -2.73
CA THR A 251 19.56 0.38 -2.37
C THR A 251 19.32 1.32 -3.53
N ASN A 252 18.82 2.53 -3.26
CA ASN A 252 18.31 3.40 -4.31
C ASN A 252 17.19 2.66 -5.10
N PHE A 253 16.92 3.03 -6.35
CA PHE A 253 15.99 2.26 -7.18
C PHE A 253 16.68 1.22 -8.09
N THR A 254 18.00 1.31 -8.22
CA THR A 254 18.80 0.53 -9.18
C THR A 254 20.10 -0.07 -8.61
N GLY A 255 20.45 0.26 -7.36
CA GLY A 255 21.69 -0.18 -6.70
C GLY A 255 21.64 -1.65 -6.25
N SER A 256 22.43 -2.04 -5.25
CA SER A 256 22.48 -3.42 -4.75
C SER A 256 21.14 -3.89 -4.17
N VAL A 257 20.89 -5.21 -4.14
CA VAL A 257 19.69 -5.76 -3.49
C VAL A 257 19.84 -5.72 -1.97
N ILE A 258 18.84 -5.18 -1.27
CA ILE A 258 18.71 -5.24 0.19
C ILE A 258 17.87 -6.46 0.56
N THR A 259 16.66 -6.56 -0.01
CA THR A 259 15.74 -7.66 0.23
C THR A 259 15.22 -8.21 -1.11
N PRO A 260 15.49 -9.48 -1.44
CA PRO A 260 15.00 -10.09 -2.68
C PRO A 260 13.48 -10.30 -2.65
N THR A 261 12.92 -10.79 -3.76
CA THR A 261 11.50 -11.10 -3.89
C THR A 261 11.30 -12.40 -4.65
N ASP A 262 10.22 -13.13 -4.37
CA ASP A 262 9.87 -14.39 -5.04
C ASP A 262 8.37 -14.48 -5.37
N VAL A 263 7.70 -13.33 -5.40
CA VAL A 263 6.26 -13.25 -5.64
C VAL A 263 5.95 -12.93 -7.09
N LYS A 264 4.67 -13.04 -7.46
CA LYS A 264 4.14 -12.42 -8.68
C LYS A 264 3.36 -11.20 -8.28
N ALA A 265 3.55 -10.07 -8.96
CA ALA A 265 3.00 -8.79 -8.52
C ALA A 265 2.22 -8.09 -9.65
N SER A 266 1.19 -7.34 -9.28
CA SER A 266 0.40 -6.53 -10.20
C SER A 266 -0.32 -5.40 -9.45
N SER A 267 -0.88 -4.46 -10.22
CA SER A 267 -1.78 -3.42 -9.72
C SER A 267 -1.27 -2.62 -8.51
N LEU A 268 0.00 -2.21 -8.51
CA LEU A 268 0.47 -1.17 -7.59
C LEU A 268 -0.25 0.14 -7.91
N ARG A 269 -1.00 0.67 -6.94
CA ARG A 269 -1.84 1.86 -7.05
C ARG A 269 -1.61 2.76 -5.85
N PHE A 270 -1.71 4.06 -6.10
CA PHE A 270 -1.66 5.08 -5.06
C PHE A 270 -2.93 5.92 -5.16
N TRP A 271 -3.57 6.14 -4.01
CA TRP A 271 -4.77 6.92 -3.86
C TRP A 271 -4.51 8.07 -2.90
N LEU A 272 -4.80 9.30 -3.32
CA LEU A 272 -4.87 10.47 -2.44
C LEU A 272 -6.21 10.49 -1.67
N ASN A 273 -6.62 9.32 -1.19
CA ASN A 273 -7.82 9.12 -0.40
C ASN A 273 -7.66 7.89 0.49
N TYR A 274 -8.50 7.82 1.53
CA TYR A 274 -8.67 6.62 2.34
C TYR A 274 -9.61 5.63 1.65
N LEU A 275 -9.14 4.40 1.40
CA LEU A 275 -9.98 3.29 0.95
C LEU A 275 -10.40 2.44 2.16
N ASP A 276 -11.70 2.21 2.31
CA ASP A 276 -12.22 1.30 3.33
C ASP A 276 -12.00 -0.19 2.97
N ASP A 277 -12.12 -1.07 3.98
CA ASP A 277 -11.92 -2.51 3.81
C ASP A 277 -12.84 -3.13 2.76
N ASP A 278 -14.09 -2.69 2.68
CA ASP A 278 -15.04 -3.19 1.68
C ASP A 278 -14.57 -2.84 0.26
N THR A 279 -14.01 -1.64 0.08
CA THR A 279 -13.46 -1.18 -1.20
C THR A 279 -12.25 -2.03 -1.60
N ILE A 280 -11.32 -2.30 -0.67
CA ILE A 280 -10.17 -3.18 -0.95
C ILE A 280 -10.63 -4.62 -1.21
N LYS A 281 -11.62 -5.12 -0.47
CA LYS A 281 -12.25 -6.42 -0.73
C LYS A 281 -12.88 -6.46 -2.13
N ALA A 282 -13.52 -5.38 -2.56
CA ALA A 282 -14.11 -5.30 -3.90
C ALA A 282 -13.03 -5.30 -5.01
N HIS A 283 -11.91 -4.61 -4.81
CA HIS A 283 -10.76 -4.66 -5.71
C HIS A 283 -10.09 -6.05 -5.72
N ALA A 284 -10.08 -6.75 -4.58
CA ALA A 284 -9.56 -8.10 -4.49
C ALA A 284 -10.47 -9.12 -5.20
N LYS A 285 -11.80 -8.99 -5.10
CA LYS A 285 -12.74 -9.90 -5.77
C LYS A 285 -12.79 -9.68 -7.28
N ASP A 286 -12.82 -8.43 -7.72
CA ASP A 286 -12.86 -8.06 -9.13
C ASP A 286 -11.57 -7.38 -9.58
N VAL A 287 -10.82 -8.12 -10.37
CA VAL A 287 -9.54 -7.73 -10.93
C VAL A 287 -9.63 -6.51 -11.87
N THR A 288 -10.79 -6.29 -12.48
CA THR A 288 -11.08 -5.13 -13.34
C THR A 288 -11.58 -3.93 -12.57
N ASN A 289 -11.95 -4.13 -11.31
CA ASN A 289 -12.47 -3.07 -10.47
C ASN A 289 -11.32 -2.18 -9.98
N TYR A 290 -11.58 -0.88 -10.07
CA TYR A 290 -10.76 0.17 -9.53
C TYR A 290 -11.68 1.35 -9.25
N GLY A 291 -11.43 2.01 -8.13
CA GLY A 291 -12.10 3.25 -7.81
C GLY A 291 -12.51 3.31 -6.36
N LEU A 292 -13.42 4.22 -6.09
CA LEU A 292 -13.93 4.46 -4.75
C LEU A 292 -15.36 3.98 -4.66
N LYS A 293 -15.75 3.54 -3.46
CA LYS A 293 -17.15 3.23 -3.14
C LYS A 293 -18.10 4.40 -3.43
N ASN A 294 -17.61 5.63 -3.29
CA ASN A 294 -18.38 6.85 -3.53
C ASN A 294 -17.56 7.90 -4.30
N PRO A 295 -17.44 7.81 -5.64
CA PRO A 295 -16.58 8.68 -6.43
C PRO A 295 -17.05 10.15 -6.45
N TYR A 296 -18.33 10.40 -6.18
CA TYR A 296 -18.91 11.75 -6.14
C TYR A 296 -18.78 12.45 -4.77
N ARG A 297 -18.22 11.78 -3.76
CA ARG A 297 -18.00 12.40 -2.45
C ARG A 297 -16.66 13.11 -2.45
N ASN A 298 -16.66 14.34 -1.93
CA ASN A 298 -15.43 15.08 -1.69
C ASN A 298 -14.51 14.31 -0.73
N LEU A 299 -13.20 14.37 -0.99
CA LEU A 299 -12.14 13.76 -0.16
C LEU A 299 -12.24 14.18 1.31
N SER A 300 -12.57 15.44 1.56
CA SER A 300 -12.86 15.99 2.88
C SER A 300 -13.83 17.17 2.74
N LEU A 301 -14.63 17.41 3.78
CA LEU A 301 -15.57 18.53 3.83
C LEU A 301 -14.87 19.87 4.11
N PHE A 302 -13.66 19.86 4.69
CA PHE A 302 -12.97 21.06 5.20
C PHE A 302 -11.46 20.97 5.05
N HIS A 303 -10.98 20.84 3.81
CA HIS A 303 -9.55 20.88 3.53
C HIS A 303 -9.11 22.30 3.17
N THR A 304 -8.16 22.85 3.94
CA THR A 304 -7.72 24.26 3.85
C THR A 304 -7.12 24.61 2.49
N GLY A 305 -6.54 23.64 1.77
CA GLY A 305 -5.93 23.81 0.45
C GLY A 305 -6.83 23.56 -0.77
N ALA A 306 -8.06 23.05 -0.59
CA ALA A 306 -9.01 22.75 -1.68
C ALA A 306 -10.41 23.33 -1.43
N ASN A 307 -10.50 24.38 -0.61
CA ASN A 307 -11.72 25.17 -0.51
C ASN A 307 -12.13 25.65 -1.92
N ASN A 308 -13.34 25.29 -2.37
CA ASN A 308 -13.89 25.54 -3.72
C ASN A 308 -13.31 24.74 -4.90
N VAL A 309 -12.48 23.72 -4.69
CA VAL A 309 -12.05 22.82 -5.78
C VAL A 309 -12.73 21.47 -5.61
N TYR A 310 -13.63 21.14 -6.53
CA TYR A 310 -14.14 19.78 -6.66
C TYR A 310 -13.02 18.92 -7.25
N THR A 311 -12.30 18.22 -6.39
CA THR A 311 -11.44 17.10 -6.78
C THR A 311 -12.31 15.84 -6.72
N PRO A 312 -12.85 15.36 -7.86
CA PRO A 312 -13.42 14.02 -7.88
C PRO A 312 -12.32 13.06 -7.44
N ALA A 313 -12.70 12.20 -6.51
CA ALA A 313 -11.79 11.26 -5.90
C ALA A 313 -11.51 10.07 -6.84
#